data_AF-A0A9R1UIZ7-F1
#
_entry.id   AF-A0A9R1UIZ7-F1
#
_cell.length_a   1.000
_cell.length_b   1.000
_cell.length_c   1.000
_cell.angle_alpha   90.00
_cell.angle_beta   90.00
_cell.angle_gamma   90.00
#
_symmetry.space_group_name_H-M   'P 1'
#
loop_
_entity.id
_entity.type
_entity.pdbx_description
1 polymer ?
#
loop_
_entity_poly.entity_id
_entity_poly.type
_entity_poly.pdbx_seq_one_letter_code
_entity_poly.pdbx_strand_id
1 'polypeptide(L)'
;MAHVLNLIVKIALKYHNYHVECVQKAVKYIKGSTQRIKKFKKAIKYVGLETNTFLCGDRPTRWNSTFELLKTTYELWEAFVEFGIKEKSYEKDIQRVPDRLDFEAIKEMVDFLEKFKTETENVSAPTKPLVHRLIREILDVNLHLKKWSTKVNFVHLIPDMKDKYDKY
;
A
#
# COMPACT_ATOMS: atom_id res chain seq x y z
N MET A 1 13.63 -14.21 -9.24
CA MET A 1 12.70 -13.08 -9.46
C MET A 1 11.92 -12.67 -8.21
N ALA A 2 11.09 -13.52 -7.61
CA ALA A 2 10.25 -13.14 -6.45
C ALA A 2 11.05 -12.54 -5.26
N HIS A 3 12.25 -13.06 -4.97
CA HIS A 3 13.13 -12.52 -3.92
C HIS A 3 13.55 -11.07 -4.20
N VAL A 4 13.93 -10.77 -5.44
CA VAL A 4 14.38 -9.45 -5.87
C VAL A 4 13.23 -8.44 -5.85
N LEU A 5 12.05 -8.82 -6.35
CA LEU A 5 10.84 -7.98 -6.27
C LEU A 5 10.52 -7.62 -4.81
N ASN A 6 10.61 -8.60 -3.90
CA ASN A 6 10.40 -8.38 -2.47
C ASN A 6 11.44 -7.42 -1.85
N LEU A 7 12.70 -7.43 -2.31
CA LEU A 7 13.72 -6.49 -1.84
C LEU A 7 13.41 -5.05 -2.28
N ILE A 8 12.98 -4.84 -3.54
CA ILE A 8 12.57 -3.52 -4.04
C ILE A 8 11.37 -2.99 -3.26
N VAL A 9 10.33 -3.80 -3.10
CA VAL A 9 9.11 -3.40 -2.38
C VAL A 9 9.43 -3.01 -0.93
N LYS A 10 10.31 -3.75 -0.25
CA LYS A 10 10.73 -3.41 1.11
C LYS A 10 11.44 -2.06 1.21
N ILE A 11 12.22 -1.68 0.19
CA ILE A 11 12.81 -0.33 0.15
C ILE A 11 11.69 0.70 0.07
N ALA A 12 10.76 0.54 -0.87
CA ALA A 12 9.65 1.49 -1.07
C ALA A 12 8.85 1.70 0.23
N LEU A 13 8.45 0.59 0.87
CA LEU A 13 7.69 0.64 2.12
C LEU A 13 8.47 1.28 3.27
N LYS A 14 9.79 1.08 3.33
CA LYS A 14 10.63 1.69 4.38
C LYS A 14 10.73 3.21 4.24
N TYR A 15 10.81 3.72 3.02
CA TYR A 15 10.92 5.17 2.78
C TYR A 15 9.60 5.90 3.03
N HIS A 16 8.45 5.27 2.75
CA HIS A 16 7.12 5.83 3.03
C HIS A 16 6.55 5.39 4.39
N ASN A 17 7.40 4.88 5.28
CA ASN A 17 6.98 4.27 6.54
C ASN A 17 6.18 5.23 7.43
N TYR A 18 6.46 6.54 7.37
CA TYR A 18 5.72 7.55 8.13
C TYR A 18 4.20 7.58 7.81
N HIS A 19 3.84 7.54 6.53
CA HIS A 19 2.44 7.51 6.09
C HIS A 19 1.84 6.11 6.29
N VAL A 20 2.59 5.06 5.95
CA VAL A 20 2.17 3.66 6.06
C VAL A 20 1.84 3.30 7.51
N GLU A 21 2.69 3.65 8.48
CA GLU A 21 2.41 3.39 9.90
C GLU A 21 1.19 4.17 10.41
N CYS A 22 0.97 5.39 9.92
CA CYS A 22 -0.17 6.20 10.30
C CYS A 22 -1.48 5.52 9.89
N VAL A 23 -1.59 5.10 8.63
CA VAL A 23 -2.79 4.39 8.16
C VAL A 23 -2.94 3.01 8.80
N GLN A 24 -1.85 2.28 9.05
CA GLN A 24 -1.90 0.99 9.76
C GLN A 24 -2.44 1.16 11.19
N LYS A 25 -2.02 2.20 11.92
CA LYS A 25 -2.53 2.51 13.26
C LYS A 25 -4.02 2.86 13.22
N ALA A 26 -4.44 3.66 12.25
CA ALA A 26 -5.84 3.98 12.00
C ALA A 26 -6.71 2.74 11.75
N VAL A 27 -6.27 1.86 10.84
CA VAL A 27 -6.95 0.59 10.53
C VAL A 27 -7.04 -0.28 11.80
N LYS A 28 -5.93 -0.42 12.53
CA LYS A 28 -5.87 -1.20 13.77
C LYS A 28 -6.84 -0.66 14.82
N TYR A 29 -6.94 0.65 14.96
CA TYR A 29 -7.87 1.29 15.90
C TYR A 29 -9.33 0.96 15.60
N ILE A 30 -9.73 1.14 14.34
CA ILE A 30 -11.11 0.90 13.90
C ILE A 30 -11.46 -0.58 14.08
N LYS A 31 -10.56 -1.48 13.67
CA LYS A 31 -10.76 -2.94 13.78
C LYS A 31 -10.71 -3.47 15.20
N GLY A 32 -10.13 -2.72 16.13
CA GLY A 32 -9.98 -3.13 17.54
C GLY A 32 -11.29 -3.22 18.32
N SER A 33 -12.42 -2.73 17.80
CA SER A 33 -13.72 -2.80 18.48
C SER A 33 -14.87 -2.96 17.49
N THR A 34 -15.80 -3.88 17.80
CA THR A 34 -17.03 -4.07 17.01
C THR A 34 -17.88 -2.80 16.94
N GLN A 35 -17.85 -1.97 17.99
CA GLN A 35 -18.55 -0.68 18.00
C GLN A 35 -17.90 0.32 17.03
N ARG A 36 -16.56 0.38 17.01
CA ARG A 36 -15.81 1.24 16.08
C ARG A 36 -16.00 0.78 14.62
N ILE A 37 -15.99 -0.53 14.37
CA ILE A 37 -16.34 -1.09 13.05
C ILE A 37 -17.75 -0.66 12.62
N LYS A 38 -18.76 -0.78 13.50
CA LYS A 38 -20.14 -0.35 13.18
C LYS A 38 -20.20 1.15 12.84
N LYS A 39 -19.48 1.99 13.59
CA LYS A 39 -19.40 3.43 13.35
C LYS A 39 -18.70 3.74 12.03
N PHE A 40 -17.59 3.08 11.72
CA PHE A 40 -16.90 3.23 10.45
C PHE A 40 -17.76 2.80 9.25
N LYS A 41 -18.52 1.69 9.37
CA LYS A 41 -19.50 1.30 8.33
C LYS A 41 -20.59 2.36 8.12
N LYS A 42 -20.98 3.10 9.18
CA LYS A 42 -21.90 4.25 9.03
C LYS A 42 -21.21 5.41 8.30
N ALA A 43 -19.92 5.65 8.54
CA ALA A 43 -19.14 6.65 7.82
C ALA A 43 -19.07 6.32 6.32
N ILE A 44 -18.76 5.06 5.95
CA ILE A 44 -18.78 4.57 4.55
C ILE A 44 -20.12 4.85 3.88
N LYS A 45 -21.23 4.51 4.55
CA LYS A 45 -22.59 4.79 4.02
C LYS A 45 -22.88 6.29 3.91
N TYR A 46 -22.38 7.09 4.84
CA TYR A 46 -22.62 8.54 4.85
C TYR A 46 -21.92 9.23 3.69
N VAL A 47 -20.70 8.82 3.35
CA VAL A 47 -19.97 9.33 2.19
C VAL A 47 -20.45 8.73 0.85
N GLY A 48 -21.43 7.83 0.88
CA GLY A 48 -22.01 7.24 -0.32
C GLY A 48 -21.12 6.22 -1.04
N LEU A 49 -20.12 5.66 -0.36
CA LEU A 49 -19.23 4.66 -0.96
C LEU A 49 -19.91 3.29 -1.05
N GLU A 50 -20.16 2.85 -2.28
CA GLU A 50 -20.60 1.49 -2.59
C GLU A 50 -19.38 0.58 -2.77
N THR A 51 -18.93 -0.06 -1.70
CA THR A 51 -17.83 -1.03 -1.77
C THR A 51 -18.18 -2.37 -1.11
N ASN A 52 -17.72 -3.46 -1.75
CA ASN A 52 -17.74 -4.81 -1.20
C ASN A 52 -16.46 -5.13 -0.42
N THR A 53 -15.43 -4.28 -0.48
CA THR A 53 -14.17 -4.43 0.26
C THR A 53 -14.27 -3.76 1.62
N PHE A 54 -13.61 -4.34 2.62
CA PHE A 54 -13.52 -3.78 3.97
C PHE A 54 -12.12 -3.96 4.53
N LEU A 55 -11.79 -3.15 5.53
CA LEU A 55 -10.46 -3.09 6.14
C LEU A 55 -9.87 -4.47 6.42
N CYS A 56 -8.78 -4.82 5.73
CA CYS A 56 -8.03 -6.04 5.97
C CYS A 56 -7.03 -5.85 7.13
N GLY A 57 -6.52 -6.96 7.69
CA GLY A 57 -5.50 -6.91 8.73
C GLY A 57 -4.11 -6.88 8.12
N ASP A 58 -3.22 -6.06 8.64
CA ASP A 58 -1.83 -6.08 8.22
C ASP A 58 -1.11 -7.34 8.72
N ARG A 59 -0.31 -7.96 7.87
CA ARG A 59 0.68 -8.97 8.26
C ARG A 59 2.03 -8.49 7.74
N PRO A 60 2.77 -7.65 8.51
CA PRO A 60 3.98 -6.97 8.04
C PRO A 60 5.06 -7.89 7.46
N THR A 61 5.06 -9.18 7.83
CA THR A 61 5.96 -10.20 7.29
C THR A 61 5.70 -10.54 5.82
N ARG A 62 4.56 -10.14 5.26
CA ARG A 62 4.15 -10.35 3.86
C ARG A 62 3.67 -9.05 3.25
N TRP A 63 4.53 -8.41 2.45
CA TRP A 63 4.23 -7.12 1.81
C TRP A 63 2.93 -7.15 0.98
N ASN A 64 2.53 -8.30 0.42
CA ASN A 64 1.24 -8.46 -0.25
C ASN A 64 0.06 -8.05 0.65
N SER A 65 0.10 -8.40 1.94
CA SER A 65 -0.96 -7.98 2.87
C SER A 65 -0.91 -6.49 3.19
N THR A 66 0.29 -5.91 3.23
CA THR A 66 0.47 -4.46 3.36
C THR A 66 -0.08 -3.75 2.13
N PHE A 67 0.19 -4.23 0.91
CA PHE A 67 -0.38 -3.69 -0.32
C PHE A 67 -1.91 -3.70 -0.29
N GLU A 68 -2.54 -4.85 0.04
CA GLU A 68 -4.00 -4.92 0.15
C GLU A 68 -4.55 -3.93 1.19
N LEU A 69 -3.86 -3.78 2.33
CA LEU A 69 -4.25 -2.81 3.35
C LEU A 69 -4.20 -1.38 2.82
N LEU A 70 -3.08 -1.00 2.17
CA LEU A 70 -2.91 0.33 1.61
C LEU A 70 -3.97 0.62 0.54
N LYS A 71 -4.21 -0.34 -0.36
CA LYS A 71 -5.21 -0.25 -1.42
C LYS A 71 -6.62 -0.06 -0.85
N THR A 72 -7.07 -0.93 0.05
CA THR A 72 -8.39 -0.80 0.69
C THR A 72 -8.51 0.48 1.53
N THR A 73 -7.42 0.90 2.19
CA THR A 73 -7.44 2.13 2.99
C THR A 73 -7.61 3.36 2.11
N TYR A 74 -6.92 3.41 0.98
CA TYR A 74 -7.09 4.47 -0.01
C TYR A 74 -8.50 4.44 -0.63
N GLU A 75 -9.04 3.27 -1.00
CA GLU A 75 -10.43 3.16 -1.49
C GLU A 75 -11.48 3.71 -0.50
N LEU A 76 -11.16 3.68 0.78
CA LEU A 76 -12.04 4.10 1.88
C LEU A 76 -11.66 5.46 2.49
N TRP A 77 -10.76 6.23 1.88
CA TRP A 77 -10.15 7.41 2.50
C TRP A 77 -11.18 8.45 2.98
N GLU A 78 -12.25 8.71 2.21
CA GLU A 78 -13.32 9.64 2.59
C GLU A 78 -14.04 9.18 3.87
N ALA A 79 -14.24 7.87 4.03
CA ALA A 79 -14.83 7.32 5.24
C ALA A 79 -13.91 7.45 6.46
N PHE A 80 -12.58 7.43 6.26
CA PHE A 80 -11.62 7.72 7.35
C PHE A 80 -11.70 9.18 7.79
N VAL A 81 -11.76 10.12 6.85
CA VAL A 81 -11.93 11.55 7.14
C VAL A 81 -13.23 11.77 7.91
N GLU A 82 -14.34 11.22 7.41
CA GLU A 82 -15.65 11.33 8.05
C GLU A 82 -15.68 10.70 9.46
N PHE A 83 -15.03 9.54 9.62
CA PHE A 83 -14.91 8.90 10.92
C PHE A 83 -14.14 9.79 11.91
N GLY A 84 -13.07 10.45 11.46
CA GLY A 84 -12.30 11.36 12.31
C GLY A 84 -13.08 12.61 12.74
N ILE A 85 -13.93 13.14 11.86
CA ILE A 85 -14.81 14.27 12.20
C ILE A 85 -15.83 13.87 13.28
N LYS A 86 -16.40 12.66 13.19
CA LYS A 86 -17.47 12.19 14.09
C LYS A 86 -16.97 11.63 15.41
N GLU A 87 -15.80 11.00 15.44
CA GLU A 87 -15.33 10.23 16.60
C GLU A 87 -14.22 10.97 17.36
N LYS A 88 -14.60 11.84 18.31
CA LYS A 88 -13.66 12.61 19.15
C LYS A 88 -12.64 11.77 19.93
N SER A 89 -12.96 10.50 20.23
CA SER A 89 -12.01 9.58 20.89
C SER A 89 -10.91 9.09 19.95
N TYR A 90 -11.15 9.13 18.63
CA TYR A 90 -10.21 8.64 17.64
C TYR A 90 -8.90 9.39 17.70
N GLU A 91 -8.96 10.73 17.61
CA GLU A 91 -7.79 11.60 17.68
C GLU A 91 -7.00 11.42 18.99
N LYS A 92 -7.72 11.31 20.12
CA LYS A 92 -7.11 11.09 21.43
C LYS A 92 -6.38 9.75 21.53
N ASP A 93 -6.97 8.69 20.99
CA ASP A 93 -6.47 7.33 21.16
C ASP A 93 -5.30 6.99 20.21
N ILE A 94 -5.28 7.55 18.99
CA ILE A 94 -4.23 7.26 18.00
C ILE A 94 -3.19 8.36 17.83
N GLN A 95 -3.33 9.48 18.54
CA GLN A 95 -2.44 10.66 18.58
C GLN A 95 -2.31 11.44 17.26
N ARG A 96 -2.29 10.75 16.12
CA ARG A 96 -2.23 11.33 14.79
C ARG A 96 -3.22 10.62 13.89
N VAL A 97 -4.29 11.31 13.54
CA VAL A 97 -5.27 10.85 12.54
C VAL A 97 -4.67 11.02 11.14
N PRO A 98 -4.81 10.03 10.24
CA PRO A 98 -4.38 10.22 8.86
C PRO A 98 -5.12 11.39 8.21
N ASP A 99 -4.37 12.29 7.60
CA ASP A 99 -4.91 13.42 6.86
C ASP A 99 -4.90 13.16 5.35
N ARG A 100 -5.34 14.14 4.57
CA ARG A 100 -5.39 14.04 3.11
C ARG A 100 -4.01 13.75 2.49
N LEU A 101 -2.94 14.30 3.03
CA LEU A 101 -1.57 14.08 2.51
C LEU A 101 -1.14 12.64 2.75
N ASP A 102 -1.52 12.04 3.89
CA ASP A 102 -1.30 10.61 4.10
C ASP A 102 -1.98 9.77 3.02
N PHE A 103 -3.24 10.04 2.71
CA PHE A 103 -3.97 9.28 1.69
C PHE A 103 -3.43 9.51 0.28
N GLU A 104 -2.97 10.71 -0.05
CA GLU A 104 -2.31 11.01 -1.33
C GLU A 104 -0.97 10.25 -1.45
N ALA A 105 -0.17 10.22 -0.38
CA ALA A 105 1.06 9.42 -0.35
C ALA A 105 0.77 7.91 -0.44
N ILE A 106 -0.28 7.42 0.22
CA ILE A 106 -0.71 6.02 0.11
C ILE A 106 -1.17 5.70 -1.31
N LYS A 107 -1.89 6.60 -1.98
CA LYS A 107 -2.27 6.41 -3.38
C LYS A 107 -1.05 6.22 -4.28
N GLU A 108 -0.09 7.12 -4.20
CA GLU A 108 1.13 7.03 -5.01
C GLU A 108 1.90 5.72 -4.72
N MET A 109 1.92 5.30 -3.45
CA MET A 109 2.49 4.02 -3.06
C MET A 109 1.75 2.82 -3.64
N VAL A 110 0.41 2.83 -3.63
CA VAL A 110 -0.40 1.77 -4.24
C VAL A 110 -0.14 1.70 -5.74
N ASP A 111 -0.17 2.83 -6.44
CA ASP A 111 0.10 2.94 -7.87
C ASP A 111 1.51 2.44 -8.22
N PHE A 112 2.50 2.71 -7.37
CA PHE A 112 3.86 2.21 -7.54
C PHE A 112 3.95 0.69 -7.32
N LEU A 113 3.34 0.18 -6.25
CA LEU A 113 3.43 -1.22 -5.85
C LEU A 113 2.60 -2.16 -6.72
N GLU A 114 1.56 -1.67 -7.39
CA GLU A 114 0.63 -2.49 -8.18
C GLU A 114 1.36 -3.29 -9.27
N LYS A 115 2.35 -2.69 -9.96
CA LYS A 115 3.17 -3.43 -10.93
C LYS A 115 3.90 -4.61 -10.29
N PHE A 116 4.51 -4.42 -9.14
CA PHE A 116 5.22 -5.48 -8.42
C PHE A 116 4.27 -6.58 -7.91
N LYS A 117 3.01 -6.22 -7.61
CA LYS A 117 1.98 -7.16 -7.16
C LYS A 117 1.61 -8.11 -8.28
N THR A 118 1.33 -7.57 -9.47
CA THR A 118 1.07 -8.34 -10.68
C THR A 118 2.26 -9.23 -11.04
N GLU A 119 3.48 -8.70 -11.04
CA GLU A 119 4.67 -9.52 -11.36
C GLU A 119 4.89 -10.65 -10.34
N THR A 120 4.66 -10.40 -9.07
CA THR A 120 4.82 -11.43 -8.03
C THR A 120 3.80 -12.56 -8.17
N GLU A 121 2.56 -12.23 -8.56
CA GLU A 121 1.51 -13.23 -8.85
C GLU A 121 1.86 -14.05 -10.09
N ASN A 122 2.36 -13.41 -11.15
CA ASN A 122 2.81 -14.08 -12.38
C ASN A 122 3.95 -15.07 -12.09
N VAL A 123 4.94 -14.66 -11.30
CA VAL A 123 6.09 -15.49 -10.90
C VAL A 123 5.67 -16.63 -9.96
N SER A 124 4.64 -16.44 -9.15
CA SER A 124 4.15 -17.46 -8.21
C SER A 124 3.26 -18.52 -8.86
N ALA A 125 2.87 -18.35 -10.12
CA ALA A 125 2.07 -19.33 -10.85
C ALA A 125 2.84 -20.65 -11.04
N PRO A 126 2.19 -21.82 -10.93
CA PRO A 126 2.85 -23.14 -10.93
C PRO A 126 3.47 -23.57 -12.29
N THR A 127 3.51 -22.67 -13.27
CA THR A 127 4.10 -22.93 -14.59
C THR A 127 5.58 -22.58 -14.62
N LYS A 128 6.43 -23.50 -15.11
CA LYS A 128 7.85 -23.21 -15.34
C LYS A 128 8.00 -22.00 -16.27
N PRO A 129 8.66 -20.90 -15.84
CA PRO A 129 8.80 -19.73 -16.68
C PRO A 129 9.78 -20.03 -17.82
N LEU A 130 9.38 -19.70 -19.06
CA LEU A 130 10.26 -19.72 -20.22
C LEU A 130 11.20 -18.50 -20.15
N VAL A 131 12.44 -18.61 -20.62
CA VAL A 131 13.47 -17.55 -20.54
C VAL A 131 12.97 -16.21 -21.10
N HIS A 132 12.22 -16.22 -22.20
CA HIS A 132 11.64 -15.01 -22.80
C HIS A 132 10.64 -14.29 -21.88
N ARG A 133 9.96 -15.01 -20.98
CA ARG A 133 9.03 -14.43 -20.00
C ARG A 133 9.81 -13.70 -18.91
N LEU A 134 10.88 -14.32 -18.40
CA LEU A 134 11.76 -13.69 -17.41
C LEU A 134 12.39 -12.40 -17.95
N ILE A 135 12.85 -12.40 -19.22
CA ILE A 135 13.41 -11.18 -19.85
C ILE A 135 12.35 -10.07 -19.92
N ARG A 136 11.10 -10.42 -20.28
CA ARG A 136 10.00 -9.45 -20.32
C ARG A 136 9.70 -8.86 -18.94
N GLU A 137 9.61 -9.70 -17.91
CA GLU A 137 9.40 -9.27 -16.52
C GLU A 137 10.50 -8.29 -16.06
N ILE A 138 11.77 -8.58 -16.42
CA ILE A 138 12.91 -7.71 -16.10
C ILE A 138 12.79 -6.35 -16.79
N LEU A 139 12.49 -6.34 -18.09
CA LEU A 139 12.32 -5.11 -18.86
C LEU A 139 11.17 -4.27 -18.30
N ASP A 140 10.06 -4.92 -17.97
CA ASP A 140 8.87 -4.28 -17.41
C ASP A 140 9.15 -3.59 -16.07
N VAL A 141 9.89 -4.26 -15.17
CA VAL A 141 10.32 -3.67 -13.88
C VAL A 141 11.25 -2.48 -14.11
N ASN A 142 12.21 -2.60 -15.03
CA ASN A 142 13.14 -1.52 -15.35
C ASN A 142 12.44 -0.29 -15.94
N LEU A 143 11.48 -0.51 -16.86
CA LEU A 143 10.67 0.56 -17.43
C LEU A 143 9.80 1.23 -16.36
N HIS A 144 9.23 0.45 -15.45
CA HIS A 144 8.49 0.99 -14.30
C HIS A 144 9.38 1.84 -13.40
N LEU A 145 10.54 1.33 -12.96
CA LEU A 145 11.48 2.11 -12.15
C LEU A 145 11.92 3.41 -12.86
N LYS A 146 12.15 3.38 -14.17
CA LYS A 146 12.47 4.57 -14.97
C LYS A 146 11.31 5.56 -15.03
N LYS A 147 10.07 5.09 -15.18
CA LYS A 147 8.87 5.96 -15.14
C LYS A 147 8.79 6.70 -13.81
N TRP A 148 9.02 5.99 -12.71
CA TRP A 148 8.90 6.53 -11.35
C TRP A 148 10.12 7.34 -10.89
N SER A 149 11.26 7.27 -11.58
CA SER A 149 12.44 8.09 -11.26
C SER A 149 12.25 9.59 -11.49
N THR A 150 11.14 10.00 -12.12
CA THR A 150 10.80 11.42 -12.35
C THR A 150 9.83 11.96 -11.29
N LYS A 151 9.31 11.11 -10.40
CA LYS A 151 8.37 11.49 -9.34
C LYS A 151 9.14 11.95 -8.11
N VAL A 152 8.81 13.13 -7.57
CA VAL A 152 9.50 13.74 -6.42
C VAL A 152 9.56 12.80 -5.23
N ASN A 153 8.47 12.08 -4.96
CA ASN A 153 8.38 11.14 -3.84
C ASN A 153 9.19 9.85 -4.04
N PHE A 154 9.69 9.57 -5.25
CA PHE A 154 10.40 8.33 -5.60
C PHE A 154 11.82 8.56 -6.13
N VAL A 155 12.16 9.77 -6.60
CA VAL A 155 13.43 10.08 -7.29
C VAL A 155 14.66 9.67 -6.47
N HIS A 156 14.63 9.85 -5.16
CA HIS A 156 15.73 9.48 -4.26
C HIS A 156 15.79 7.98 -3.94
N LEU A 157 14.69 7.24 -4.15
CA LEU A 157 14.57 5.82 -3.84
C LEU A 157 14.99 4.93 -5.01
N ILE A 158 14.71 5.37 -6.24
CA ILE A 158 14.93 4.56 -7.43
C ILE A 158 16.40 4.15 -7.62
N PRO A 159 17.42 5.00 -7.35
CA PRO A 159 18.81 4.58 -7.39
C PRO A 159 19.09 3.39 -6.46
N ASP A 160 18.69 3.46 -5.19
CA ASP A 160 18.86 2.38 -4.21
C ASP A 160 18.14 1.08 -4.64
N MET A 161 16.97 1.22 -5.26
CA MET A 161 16.20 0.09 -5.77
C MET A 161 16.89 -0.58 -6.96
N LYS A 162 17.44 0.21 -7.89
CA LYS A 162 18.22 -0.28 -9.03
C LYS A 162 19.50 -0.97 -8.57
N ASP A 163 20.24 -0.36 -7.64
CA ASP A 163 21.45 -0.95 -7.08
C ASP A 163 21.21 -2.31 -6.42
N LYS A 164 20.04 -2.51 -5.80
CA LYS A 164 19.67 -3.84 -5.28
C LYS A 164 19.15 -4.77 -6.35
N TYR A 165 18.51 -4.25 -7.39
CA TYR A 165 18.01 -5.04 -8.50
C TYR A 165 19.14 -5.62 -9.34
N ASP A 166 20.10 -4.79 -9.73
CA ASP A 166 21.21 -5.13 -10.63
C ASP A 166 22.24 -6.09 -9.99
N LYS A 167 22.16 -6.30 -8.67
CA LYS A 167 23.02 -7.25 -7.93
C LYS A 167 22.57 -8.72 -8.06
N TYR A 168 21.43 -9.00 -8.68
CA TYR A 168 20.83 -10.33 -8.83
C TYR A 168 20.50 -10.66 -10.28
#